data_AF-A0A518DLL4-F1
#
_entry.id   AF-A0A518DLL4-F1
#
_cell.length_a   1.000
_cell.length_b   1.000
_cell.length_c   1.000
_cell.angle_alpha   90.00
_cell.angle_beta   90.00
_cell.angle_gamma   90.00
#
_symmetry.space_group_name_H-M   'P 1'
#
loop_
_entity.id
_entity.type
_entity.pdbx_description
1 polymer ?
#
loop_
_entity_poly.entity_id
_entity_poly.type
_entity_poly.pdbx_seq_one_letter_code
_entity_poly.pdbx_strand_id
1 'polypeptide(L)'
;MLDKTASIVGEEAAKSWRYLLRGLWESALRVDELMHVSWDEENTIRPIWKPGKLATLAIPHHKQKNATEEEIPLLPCFEILLLETPEAERTGWVFNPVSLQTKVGRRVRQKRPDAEWTGKVISRIGKAAGVIVEQGNAETGKPKKFASAHDLRRSCADRLLDAGVPPTNIARLLRHSNWQTTQRYYAMGEVQKDARIIRELLD
;
A
#
# COMPACT_ATOMS: atom_id res chain seq x y z
N MET A 1 11.79 -3.76 6.53
CA MET A 1 10.79 -4.84 6.37
C MET A 1 11.23 -5.91 5.38
N LEU A 2 11.69 -5.55 4.17
CA LEU A 2 12.06 -6.50 3.11
C LEU A 2 13.09 -7.59 3.54
N ASP A 3 14.06 -7.22 4.37
CA ASP A 3 15.10 -8.14 4.86
C ASP A 3 14.55 -9.23 5.78
N LYS A 4 13.43 -8.95 6.47
CA LYS A 4 12.79 -9.92 7.36
C LYS A 4 11.70 -10.74 6.68
N THR A 5 11.34 -10.41 5.44
CA THR A 5 10.28 -11.11 4.70
C THR A 5 10.53 -12.62 4.64
N ALA A 6 11.74 -13.04 4.23
CA ALA A 6 12.07 -14.46 4.06
C ALA A 6 11.96 -15.26 5.37
N SER A 7 12.35 -14.70 6.51
CA SER A 7 12.19 -15.36 7.82
C SER A 7 10.74 -15.65 8.23
N ILE A 8 9.77 -14.95 7.62
CA ILE A 8 8.35 -15.12 7.89
C ILE A 8 7.67 -16.02 6.86
N VAL A 9 8.03 -15.88 5.58
CA VAL A 9 7.32 -16.55 4.48
C VAL A 9 8.07 -17.72 3.84
N GLY A 10 9.34 -17.90 4.20
CA GLY A 10 10.27 -18.82 3.53
C GLY A 10 10.95 -18.18 2.33
N GLU A 11 12.14 -18.66 1.98
CA GLU A 11 12.95 -18.11 0.87
C GLU A 11 12.21 -18.19 -0.47
N GLU A 12 11.58 -19.33 -0.75
CA GLU A 12 10.83 -19.56 -1.99
C GLU A 12 9.72 -18.53 -2.22
N ALA A 13 8.99 -18.15 -1.15
CA ALA A 13 7.91 -17.17 -1.26
C ALA A 13 8.43 -15.72 -1.20
N ALA A 14 9.62 -15.48 -0.65
CA ALA A 14 10.10 -14.16 -0.28
C ALA A 14 10.06 -13.15 -1.44
N LYS A 15 10.40 -13.55 -2.66
CA LYS A 15 10.39 -12.68 -3.86
C LYS A 15 9.00 -12.09 -4.09
N SER A 16 7.96 -12.93 -4.13
CA SER A 16 6.58 -12.50 -4.36
C SER A 16 6.05 -11.56 -3.26
N TRP A 17 6.41 -11.82 -2.00
CA TRP A 17 6.01 -10.99 -0.88
C TRP A 17 6.77 -9.65 -0.83
N ARG A 18 8.05 -9.62 -1.20
CA ARG A 18 8.82 -8.37 -1.34
C ARG A 18 8.21 -7.49 -2.43
N TYR A 19 7.83 -8.07 -3.57
CA TYR A 19 7.15 -7.35 -4.65
C TYR A 19 5.82 -6.74 -4.18
N LEU A 20 5.03 -7.51 -3.42
CA LEU A 20 3.79 -7.01 -2.81
C LEU A 20 4.02 -5.87 -1.80
N LEU A 21 5.05 -5.95 -0.96
CA LEU A 21 5.38 -4.87 -0.01
C LEU A 21 5.80 -3.59 -0.73
N ARG A 22 6.56 -3.70 -1.83
CA ARG A 22 6.89 -2.57 -2.71
C ARG A 22 5.62 -1.99 -3.35
N GLY A 23 4.70 -2.85 -3.82
CA GLY A 23 3.41 -2.43 -4.35
C GLY A 23 2.59 -1.60 -3.36
N LEU A 24 2.50 -2.02 -2.10
CA LEU A 24 1.81 -1.25 -1.06
C LEU A 24 2.50 0.09 -0.77
N TRP A 25 3.83 0.07 -0.73
CA TRP A 25 4.63 1.26 -0.48
C TRP A 25 4.44 2.31 -1.59
N GLU A 26 4.39 1.90 -2.85
CA GLU A 26 4.39 2.82 -4.00
C GLU A 26 3.00 3.20 -4.54
N SER A 27 1.92 2.48 -4.20
CA SER A 27 0.62 2.65 -4.86
C SER A 27 -0.44 3.43 -4.08
N ALA A 28 -0.25 3.64 -2.77
CA ALA A 28 -1.27 4.15 -1.84
C ALA A 28 -2.59 3.32 -1.78
N LEU A 29 -2.63 2.13 -2.40
CA LEU A 29 -3.78 1.23 -2.38
C LEU A 29 -3.92 0.54 -1.01
N ARG A 30 -5.16 0.20 -0.63
CA ARG A 30 -5.38 -0.77 0.46
C ARG A 30 -4.90 -2.15 0.02
N VAL A 31 -4.62 -3.03 0.99
CA VAL A 31 -4.19 -4.40 0.69
C VAL A 31 -5.20 -5.19 -0.14
N ASP A 32 -6.50 -5.00 0.09
CA ASP A 32 -7.55 -5.64 -0.69
C ASP A 32 -7.60 -5.13 -2.13
N GLU A 33 -7.38 -3.83 -2.32
CA GLU A 33 -7.30 -3.20 -3.64
C GLU A 33 -6.04 -3.64 -4.39
N LEU A 34 -4.87 -3.63 -3.74
CA LEU A 34 -3.62 -4.08 -4.35
C LEU A 34 -3.67 -5.56 -4.75
N MET A 35 -4.28 -6.40 -3.91
CA MET A 35 -4.55 -7.81 -4.22
C MET A 35 -5.63 -7.99 -5.30
N HIS A 36 -6.28 -6.93 -5.74
CA HIS A 36 -7.25 -6.95 -6.84
C HIS A 36 -6.69 -6.30 -8.11
N VAL A 37 -5.39 -5.97 -8.16
CA VAL A 37 -4.73 -5.47 -9.37
C VAL A 37 -4.36 -6.63 -10.29
N SER A 38 -4.79 -6.57 -11.54
CA SER A 38 -4.52 -7.57 -12.58
C SER A 38 -4.20 -6.90 -13.91
N TRP A 39 -3.50 -7.66 -14.76
CA TRP A 39 -3.22 -7.29 -16.14
C TRP A 39 -4.44 -7.48 -17.06
N ASP A 40 -5.19 -8.56 -16.90
CA ASP A 40 -6.14 -9.08 -17.89
C ASP A 40 -7.46 -9.63 -17.31
N GLU A 41 -7.58 -9.81 -16.00
CA GLU A 41 -8.76 -10.38 -15.34
C GLU A 41 -9.93 -9.40 -15.33
N GLU A 42 -11.12 -9.83 -15.75
CA GLU A 42 -12.31 -8.98 -15.78
C GLU A 42 -12.70 -8.50 -14.38
N ASN A 43 -13.34 -7.32 -14.30
CA ASN A 43 -13.83 -6.76 -13.03
C ASN A 43 -12.72 -6.58 -11.96
N THR A 44 -11.49 -6.32 -12.40
CA THR A 44 -10.34 -6.04 -11.53
C THR A 44 -9.84 -4.60 -11.66
N ILE A 45 -8.96 -4.21 -10.74
CA ILE A 45 -8.24 -2.94 -10.84
C ILE A 45 -7.15 -3.11 -11.90
N ARG A 46 -7.07 -2.20 -12.88
CA ARG A 46 -6.13 -2.35 -14.01
C ARG A 46 -5.32 -1.08 -14.25
N PRO A 47 -4.00 -1.19 -14.46
CA PRO A 47 -3.22 -0.08 -14.98
C PRO A 47 -3.55 0.16 -16.46
N ILE A 48 -3.69 1.43 -16.84
CA ILE A 48 -4.10 1.84 -18.18
C ILE A 48 -3.07 2.81 -18.75
N TRP A 49 -2.50 2.44 -19.89
CA TRP A 49 -1.63 3.28 -20.70
C TRP A 49 -2.34 3.60 -22.02
N LYS A 50 -2.63 4.88 -22.26
CA LYS A 50 -3.27 5.36 -23.48
C LYS A 50 -2.28 6.28 -24.22
N PRO A 51 -2.06 6.13 -25.53
CA PRO A 51 -1.18 7.00 -26.29
C PRO A 51 -1.52 8.49 -26.07
N GLY A 52 -0.50 9.31 -25.80
CA GLY A 52 -0.66 10.75 -25.56
C GLY A 52 -1.31 11.12 -24.23
N LYS A 53 -1.51 10.17 -23.30
CA LYS A 53 -2.08 10.41 -21.97
C LYS A 53 -1.15 9.86 -20.88
N LEU A 54 -1.28 10.42 -19.67
CA LEU A 54 -0.62 9.89 -18.48
C LEU A 54 -1.29 8.59 -18.02
N ALA A 55 -0.50 7.72 -17.39
CA ALA A 55 -0.99 6.45 -16.90
C ALA A 55 -2.01 6.61 -15.77
N THR A 56 -3.06 5.81 -15.80
CA THR A 56 -4.13 5.79 -14.80
C THR A 56 -4.36 4.38 -14.27
N LEU A 57 -5.11 4.27 -13.18
CA LEU A 57 -5.55 3.01 -12.61
C LEU A 57 -7.08 2.97 -12.66
N ALA A 58 -7.62 2.08 -13.50
CA ALA A 58 -9.05 1.83 -13.59
C ALA A 58 -9.54 1.04 -12.37
N ILE A 59 -10.67 1.45 -11.80
CA ILE A 59 -11.26 0.85 -10.61
C ILE A 59 -12.70 0.45 -10.90
N PRO A 60 -13.04 -0.85 -10.80
CA PRO A 60 -14.37 -1.32 -11.17
C PRO A 60 -15.42 -0.77 -10.20
N HIS A 61 -16.61 -0.45 -10.72
CA HIS A 61 -17.70 0.19 -9.97
C HIS A 61 -18.04 -0.49 -8.64
N HIS A 62 -18.06 -1.83 -8.60
CA HIS A 62 -18.40 -2.59 -7.38
C HIS A 62 -17.36 -2.47 -6.24
N LYS A 63 -16.17 -1.91 -6.51
CA LYS A 63 -15.12 -1.64 -5.50
C LYS A 63 -15.12 -0.18 -5.03
N GLN A 64 -15.94 0.68 -5.61
CA GLN A 64 -16.00 2.09 -5.24
C GLN A 64 -16.89 2.25 -4.00
N LYS A 65 -16.30 2.66 -2.87
CA LYS A 65 -17.09 3.04 -1.68
C LYS A 65 -17.92 4.31 -1.91
N ASN A 66 -17.48 5.18 -2.83
CA ASN A 66 -18.19 6.35 -3.33
C ASN A 66 -18.15 6.30 -4.87
N ALA A 67 -19.30 6.18 -5.52
CA ALA A 67 -19.48 5.79 -6.92
C ALA A 67 -19.12 6.87 -7.98
N THR A 68 -18.08 7.69 -7.76
CA THR A 68 -17.84 8.90 -8.58
C THR A 68 -16.59 8.88 -9.45
N GLU A 69 -15.60 8.02 -9.20
CA GLU A 69 -14.34 8.01 -9.99
C GLU A 69 -13.99 6.60 -10.47
N GLU A 70 -14.09 6.40 -11.79
CA GLU A 70 -13.78 5.14 -12.49
C GLU A 70 -12.27 4.94 -12.72
N GLU A 71 -11.48 6.02 -12.69
CA GLU A 71 -10.03 6.01 -12.84
C GLU A 71 -9.38 6.94 -11.81
N ILE A 72 -8.23 6.55 -11.26
CA ILE A 72 -7.36 7.42 -10.46
C ILE A 72 -6.00 7.59 -11.13
N PRO A 73 -5.21 8.63 -10.79
CA PRO A 73 -3.83 8.73 -11.25
C PRO A 73 -3.01 7.51 -10.84
N LEU A 74 -2.18 6.99 -11.76
CA LEU A 74 -1.15 6.01 -11.42
C LEU A 74 0.08 6.78 -10.93
N LEU A 75 0.59 6.46 -9.74
CA LEU A 75 1.81 7.09 -9.23
C LEU A 75 3.02 6.69 -10.08
N PRO A 76 3.95 7.61 -10.42
CA PRO A 76 5.12 7.28 -11.23
C PRO A 76 5.99 6.16 -10.65
N CYS A 77 6.18 6.13 -9.32
CA CYS A 77 6.93 5.06 -8.66
C CYS A 77 6.21 3.70 -8.73
N PHE A 78 4.87 3.71 -8.73
CA PHE A 78 4.09 2.49 -8.92
C PHE A 78 4.14 2.03 -10.38
N GLU A 79 4.08 2.96 -11.34
CA GLU A 79 4.27 2.68 -12.75
C GLU A 79 5.62 2.01 -13.03
N ILE A 80 6.71 2.56 -12.50
CA ILE A 80 8.06 1.98 -12.63
C ILE A 80 8.08 0.54 -12.11
N LEU A 81 7.46 0.29 -10.95
CA LEU A 81 7.35 -1.06 -10.38
C LEU A 81 6.59 -2.01 -11.31
N LEU A 82 5.47 -1.57 -11.87
CA LEU A 82 4.65 -2.37 -12.79
C LEU A 82 5.41 -2.70 -14.09
N LEU A 83 6.21 -1.75 -14.59
CA LEU A 83 7.02 -1.91 -15.79
C LEU A 83 8.19 -2.89 -15.60
N GLU A 84 8.53 -3.29 -14.37
CA GLU A 84 9.49 -4.39 -14.12
C GLU A 84 8.99 -5.73 -14.67
N THR A 85 7.68 -5.88 -14.87
CA THR A 85 7.09 -7.04 -15.56
C THR A 85 7.06 -6.77 -17.07
N PRO A 86 7.82 -7.53 -17.89
CA PRO A 86 7.80 -7.41 -19.34
C PRO A 86 6.40 -7.62 -19.90
N GLU A 87 6.06 -6.94 -21.00
CA GLU A 87 4.71 -7.00 -21.59
C GLU A 87 4.25 -8.44 -21.90
N ALA A 88 5.16 -9.29 -22.38
CA ALA A 88 4.88 -10.70 -22.66
C ALA A 88 4.53 -11.54 -21.42
N GLU A 89 4.84 -11.06 -20.21
CA GLU A 89 4.56 -11.74 -18.93
C GLU A 89 3.36 -11.13 -18.18
N ARG A 90 2.75 -10.06 -18.72
CA ARG A 90 1.62 -9.35 -18.09
C ARG A 90 0.32 -10.14 -18.24
N THR A 91 0.19 -11.19 -17.45
CA THR A 91 -1.00 -12.05 -17.39
C THR A 91 -1.41 -12.32 -15.95
N GLY A 92 -2.71 -12.44 -15.69
CA GLY A 92 -3.28 -12.68 -14.37
C GLY A 92 -3.05 -11.54 -13.36
N TRP A 93 -2.82 -11.91 -12.10
CA TRP A 93 -2.63 -10.98 -10.99
C TRP A 93 -1.26 -10.32 -11.00
N VAL A 94 -1.20 -8.99 -10.92
CA VAL A 94 0.06 -8.25 -10.78
C VAL A 94 0.79 -8.68 -9.51
N PHE A 95 0.06 -8.77 -8.40
CA PHE A 95 0.60 -9.16 -7.11
C PHE A 95 0.10 -10.56 -6.73
N ASN A 96 0.94 -11.57 -6.93
CA ASN A 96 0.60 -12.96 -6.64
C ASN A 96 1.49 -13.53 -5.51
N PRO A 97 1.29 -13.13 -4.24
CA PRO A 97 2.08 -13.64 -3.13
C PRO A 97 1.90 -15.16 -3.00
N VAL A 98 3.00 -15.89 -3.01
CA VAL A 98 2.97 -17.36 -2.90
C VAL A 98 2.55 -17.74 -1.47
N SER A 99 1.67 -18.76 -1.38
CA SER A 99 1.22 -19.31 -0.10
C SER A 99 2.41 -19.81 0.73
N LEU A 100 2.32 -19.63 2.05
CA LEU A 100 3.42 -19.98 2.95
C LEU A 100 3.65 -21.49 2.96
N GLN A 101 4.91 -21.92 2.98
CA GLN A 101 5.22 -23.28 3.41
C GLN A 101 4.82 -23.41 4.88
N THR A 102 3.83 -24.25 5.18
CA THR A 102 3.50 -24.56 6.57
C THR A 102 4.62 -25.42 7.14
N LYS A 103 5.19 -25.01 8.27
CA LYS A 103 6.11 -25.88 9.02
C LYS A 103 5.33 -27.14 9.45
N VAL A 104 5.87 -28.29 9.05
CA VAL A 104 5.46 -29.66 9.40
C VAL A 104 4.21 -30.20 8.66
N GLY A 105 4.45 -31.06 7.67
CA GLY A 105 3.56 -32.16 7.25
C GLY A 105 2.22 -31.81 6.59
N ARG A 106 1.81 -30.54 6.50
CA ARG A 106 0.57 -30.15 5.83
C ARG A 106 0.83 -29.88 4.35
N ARG A 107 0.03 -30.49 3.46
CA ARG A 107 0.09 -30.24 2.01
C ARG A 107 0.00 -28.73 1.76
N VAL A 108 0.99 -28.19 1.05
CA VAL A 108 0.98 -26.79 0.59
C VAL A 108 -0.28 -26.60 -0.24
N ARG A 109 -1.24 -25.81 0.28
CA ARG A 109 -2.33 -25.30 -0.58
C ARG A 109 -1.69 -24.26 -1.50
N GLN A 110 -1.50 -24.63 -2.77
CA GLN A 110 -0.99 -23.75 -3.84
C GLN A 110 -2.00 -22.64 -4.22
N LYS A 111 -2.85 -22.20 -3.31
CA LYS A 111 -3.83 -21.16 -3.56
C LYS A 111 -3.27 -19.82 -3.10
N ARG A 112 -3.38 -18.81 -3.96
CA ARG A 112 -3.09 -17.40 -3.64
C ARG A 112 -3.84 -17.01 -2.34
N PRO A 113 -3.17 -16.44 -1.33
CA PRO A 113 -3.82 -16.03 -0.11
C PRO A 113 -4.80 -14.88 -0.37
N ASP A 114 -5.86 -14.81 0.44
CA ASP A 114 -6.76 -13.66 0.42
C ASP A 114 -6.12 -12.42 1.06
N ALA A 115 -6.77 -11.26 0.89
CA ALA A 115 -6.26 -9.98 1.39
C ALA A 115 -6.18 -9.92 2.93
N GLU A 116 -7.07 -10.62 3.64
CA GLU A 116 -7.09 -10.64 5.10
C GLU A 116 -5.86 -11.36 5.65
N TRP A 117 -5.59 -12.56 5.13
CA TRP A 117 -4.39 -13.33 5.47
C TRP A 117 -3.13 -12.59 5.05
N THR A 118 -3.14 -11.96 3.87
CA THR A 118 -2.03 -11.13 3.39
C THR A 118 -1.71 -10.01 4.36
N GLY A 119 -2.73 -9.29 4.85
CA GLY A 119 -2.58 -8.28 5.89
C GLY A 119 -1.96 -8.82 7.18
N LYS A 120 -2.40 -9.99 7.65
CA LYS A 120 -1.85 -10.66 8.84
C LYS A 120 -0.36 -10.99 8.68
N VAL A 121 0.06 -11.49 7.50
CA VAL A 121 1.46 -11.80 7.23
C VAL A 121 2.32 -10.53 7.17
N ILE A 122 1.84 -9.46 6.55
CA ILE A 122 2.55 -8.17 6.51
C ILE A 122 2.79 -7.64 7.92
N SER A 123 1.78 -7.67 8.80
CA SER A 123 1.93 -7.25 10.19
C SER A 123 2.96 -8.11 10.95
N ARG A 124 3.05 -9.41 10.66
CA ARG A 124 4.12 -10.28 11.20
C ARG A 124 5.50 -9.88 10.69
N ILE A 125 5.63 -9.54 9.41
CA ILE A 125 6.88 -9.02 8.82
C ILE A 125 7.28 -7.71 9.49
N GLY A 126 6.34 -6.77 9.68
CA GLY A 126 6.60 -5.50 10.35
C GLY A 126 7.09 -5.68 11.79
N LYS A 127 6.46 -6.60 12.54
CA LYS A 127 6.90 -6.97 13.88
C LYS A 127 8.30 -7.59 13.88
N ALA A 128 8.58 -8.53 12.99
CA ALA A 128 9.89 -9.17 12.88
C ALA A 128 10.99 -8.19 12.45
N ALA A 129 10.63 -7.16 11.68
CA ALA A 129 11.51 -6.07 11.29
C ALA A 129 11.72 -5.03 12.39
N GLY A 130 10.99 -5.10 13.51
CA GLY A 130 11.10 -4.13 14.60
C GLY A 130 10.63 -2.73 14.22
N VAL A 131 9.85 -2.57 13.15
CA VAL A 131 9.35 -1.26 12.72
C VAL A 131 8.16 -0.88 13.58
N ILE A 132 8.41 -0.10 14.63
CA ILE A 132 7.40 0.38 15.58
C ILE A 132 6.73 1.63 15.00
N VAL A 133 5.40 1.59 14.89
CA VAL A 133 4.58 2.73 14.42
C VAL A 133 3.85 3.43 15.57
N GLU A 134 3.71 2.75 16.71
CA GLU A 134 3.15 3.34 17.91
C GLU A 134 3.84 2.73 19.14
N GLN A 135 4.40 3.58 20.00
CA GLN A 135 4.97 3.12 21.25
C GLN A 135 3.87 2.56 22.15
N GLY A 136 4.20 1.46 22.81
CA GLY A 136 3.36 0.93 23.88
C GLY A 136 3.43 1.84 25.10
N ASN A 137 2.40 1.78 25.92
CA ASN A 137 2.37 2.50 27.19
C ASN A 137 2.17 1.47 28.30
N ALA A 138 3.18 1.35 29.18
CA ALA A 138 3.20 0.36 30.26
C ALA A 138 2.16 0.65 31.35
N GLU A 139 1.88 1.93 31.63
CA GLU A 139 0.92 2.37 32.64
C GLU A 139 -0.53 2.04 32.26
N THR A 140 -0.83 2.14 30.96
CA THR A 140 -2.17 1.85 30.41
C THR A 140 -2.32 0.41 29.89
N GLY A 141 -1.23 -0.38 29.91
CA GLY A 141 -1.18 -1.73 29.32
C GLY A 141 -1.29 -1.74 27.78
N LYS A 142 -1.17 -0.59 27.12
CA LYS A 142 -1.31 -0.48 25.67
C LYS A 142 -0.09 -1.10 24.97
N PRO A 143 -0.27 -2.12 24.09
CA PRO A 143 0.85 -2.78 23.45
C PRO A 143 1.48 -1.91 22.37
N LYS A 144 2.78 -2.13 22.11
CA LYS A 144 3.48 -1.58 20.94
C LYS A 144 2.78 -2.02 19.66
N LYS A 145 2.59 -1.10 18.71
CA LYS A 145 2.15 -1.45 17.35
C LYS A 145 3.32 -1.44 16.39
N PHE A 146 3.31 -2.40 15.49
CA PHE A 146 4.31 -2.57 14.45
C PHE A 146 3.68 -2.33 13.08
N ALA A 147 4.52 -1.98 12.10
CA ALA A 147 4.08 -1.66 10.76
C ALA A 147 3.20 -2.75 10.14
N SER A 148 2.08 -2.33 9.58
CA SER A 148 1.10 -3.13 8.87
C SER A 148 0.92 -2.63 7.43
N ALA A 149 0.07 -3.29 6.65
CA ALA A 149 -0.29 -2.82 5.32
C ALA A 149 -0.91 -1.41 5.33
N HIS A 150 -1.64 -1.07 6.39
CA HIS A 150 -2.24 0.26 6.55
C HIS A 150 -1.16 1.34 6.74
N ASP A 151 -0.12 1.03 7.51
CA ASP A 151 0.98 1.96 7.78
C ASP A 151 1.83 2.20 6.52
N LEU A 152 2.03 1.18 5.68
CA LEU A 152 2.68 1.35 4.37
C LEU A 152 1.90 2.30 3.46
N ARG A 153 0.57 2.12 3.39
CA ARG A 153 -0.31 3.03 2.65
C ARG A 153 -0.26 4.46 3.20
N ARG A 154 -0.27 4.61 4.52
CA ARG A 154 -0.18 5.93 5.17
C ARG A 154 1.16 6.60 4.87
N SER A 155 2.25 5.85 4.98
CA SER A 155 3.60 6.36 4.67
C SER A 155 3.73 6.82 3.22
N CYS A 156 3.04 6.17 2.27
CA CYS A 156 2.95 6.63 0.89
C CYS A 156 2.32 8.03 0.81
N ALA A 157 1.20 8.25 1.50
CA ALA A 157 0.54 9.55 1.55
C ALA A 157 1.43 10.63 2.18
N ASP A 158 2.12 10.30 3.28
CA ASP A 158 3.05 11.21 3.96
C ASP A 158 4.21 11.61 3.01
N ARG A 159 4.77 10.66 2.26
CA ARG A 159 5.81 10.94 1.25
C ARG A 159 5.32 11.86 0.13
N LEU A 160 4.09 11.68 -0.35
CA LEU A 160 3.52 12.56 -1.38
C LEU A 160 3.34 13.98 -0.84
N LEU A 161 2.89 14.10 0.40
CA LEU A 161 2.76 15.40 1.06
C LEU A 161 4.13 16.09 1.22
N ASP A 162 5.14 15.36 1.68
CA ASP A 162 6.49 15.87 1.83
C ASP A 162 7.12 16.27 0.48
N ALA A 163 6.72 15.61 -0.61
CA ALA A 163 7.08 15.98 -1.98
C ALA A 163 6.29 17.19 -2.52
N GLY A 164 5.39 17.78 -1.73
CA GLY A 164 4.60 18.96 -2.10
C GLY A 164 3.35 18.66 -2.92
N VAL A 165 2.89 17.40 -2.99
CA VAL A 165 1.64 17.06 -3.67
C VAL A 165 0.46 17.65 -2.89
N PRO A 166 -0.46 18.40 -3.54
CA PRO A 166 -1.60 19.00 -2.85
C PRO A 166 -2.45 17.96 -2.11
N PRO A 167 -2.90 18.23 -0.87
CA PRO A 167 -3.72 17.30 -0.08
C PRO A 167 -5.01 16.87 -0.79
N THR A 168 -5.58 17.72 -1.64
CA THR A 168 -6.74 17.42 -2.50
C THR A 168 -6.46 16.28 -3.47
N ASN A 169 -5.27 16.27 -4.07
CA ASN A 169 -4.83 15.24 -5.00
C ASN A 169 -4.55 13.93 -4.25
N ILE A 170 -3.92 14.01 -3.07
CA ILE A 170 -3.65 12.84 -2.22
C ILE A 170 -4.97 12.20 -1.75
N ALA A 171 -5.96 13.01 -1.36
CA ALA A 171 -7.27 12.50 -0.95
C ALA A 171 -7.99 11.74 -2.08
N ARG A 172 -7.91 12.28 -3.30
CA ARG A 172 -8.45 11.64 -4.51
C ARG A 172 -7.77 10.29 -4.76
N LEU A 173 -6.44 10.26 -4.73
CA LEU A 173 -5.64 9.05 -4.88
C LEU A 173 -6.01 7.99 -3.82
N LEU A 174 -6.11 8.39 -2.55
CA LEU A 174 -6.43 7.50 -1.45
C LEU A 174 -7.90 7.03 -1.46
N ARG A 175 -8.79 7.71 -2.18
CA ARG A 175 -10.24 7.43 -2.19
C ARG A 175 -10.77 7.29 -0.77
N HIS A 176 -10.52 8.29 0.05
CA HIS A 176 -11.12 8.40 1.37
C HIS A 176 -12.57 8.84 1.22
N SER A 177 -13.51 8.03 1.70
CA SER A 177 -14.93 8.35 1.61
C SER A 177 -15.34 9.54 2.49
N ASN A 178 -14.49 9.92 3.45
CA ASN A 178 -14.64 11.11 4.26
C ASN A 178 -13.37 11.99 4.16
N TRP A 179 -13.54 13.18 3.58
CA TRP A 179 -12.51 14.22 3.52
C TRP A 179 -11.95 14.60 4.91
N GLN A 180 -12.76 14.49 5.97
CA GLN A 180 -12.32 14.78 7.34
C GLN A 180 -11.23 13.82 7.83
N THR A 181 -11.14 12.59 7.29
CA THR A 181 -10.06 11.64 7.62
C THR A 181 -8.72 12.11 7.06
N THR A 182 -8.76 12.68 5.85
CA THR A 182 -7.63 13.37 5.21
C THR A 182 -7.29 14.62 6.03
N GLN A 183 -8.25 15.53 6.25
CA GLN A 183 -8.03 16.79 6.97
C GLN A 183 -7.51 16.62 8.42
N ARG A 184 -8.00 15.64 9.20
CA ARG A 184 -7.51 15.37 10.56
C ARG A 184 -6.08 14.83 10.59
N TYR A 185 -5.69 14.04 9.59
CA TYR A 185 -4.31 13.57 9.49
C TYR A 185 -3.34 14.69 9.09
N TYR A 186 -3.80 15.64 8.26
CA TYR A 186 -2.97 16.77 7.81
C TYR A 186 -2.97 17.97 8.77
N ALA A 187 -3.98 18.11 9.64
CA ALA A 187 -3.96 19.07 10.75
C ALA A 187 -3.05 18.63 11.93
N MET A 188 -2.54 17.39 11.89
CA MET A 188 -1.58 16.85 12.87
C MET A 188 -0.14 16.94 12.31
N GLY A 189 0.18 18.05 11.65
CA GLY A 189 1.55 18.38 11.26
C GLY A 189 2.46 18.40 12.50
N GLU A 190 3.75 18.08 12.31
CA GLU A 190 4.74 18.34 13.36
C GLU A 190 4.67 19.82 13.72
N VAL A 191 4.28 20.13 14.96
CA VAL A 191 4.16 21.50 15.48
C VAL A 191 5.43 22.33 15.20
N GLN A 192 6.60 21.69 15.10
CA GLN A 192 7.88 22.30 14.74
C GLN A 192 8.03 22.67 13.26
N LYS A 193 7.42 21.91 12.35
CA LYS A 193 7.35 22.23 10.91
C LYS A 193 6.38 23.39 10.68
N ASP A 194 5.23 23.36 11.35
CA ASP A 194 4.22 24.42 11.28
C ASP A 194 4.75 25.73 11.90
N ALA A 195 5.42 25.66 13.06
CA ALA A 195 6.02 26.84 13.70
C ALA A 195 7.10 27.52 12.84
N ARG A 196 7.84 26.75 12.04
CA ARG A 196 8.88 27.27 11.13
C ARG A 196 8.26 27.99 9.94
N ILE A 197 7.26 27.39 9.30
CA ILE A 197 6.52 27.98 8.18
C ILE A 197 5.84 29.28 8.61
N ILE A 198 5.24 29.30 9.82
CA ILE A 198 4.59 30.49 10.37
C ILE A 198 5.60 31.63 10.58
N ARG A 199 6.81 31.32 11.08
CA ARG A 199 7.86 32.33 11.25
C ARG A 199 8.39 32.86 9.92
N GLU A 200 8.62 31.98 8.93
CA GLU A 200 9.10 32.39 7.61
C GLU A 200 8.11 33.23 6.80
N LEU A 201 6.81 33.19 7.14
CA LEU A 201 5.76 33.95 6.45
C LEU A 201 5.34 35.23 7.16
N LEU A 202 5.65 35.39 8.46
CA LEU A 202 5.18 36.49 9.29
C LEU A 202 6.29 37.35 9.91
N ASP A 203 7.55 36.92 9.87
CA ASP A 203 8.75 37.76 10.09
C ASP A 203 9.37 38.17 8.74
#